data_AF-A0A261BIM0-F1
#
_entry.id   AF-A0A261BIM0-F1
#
_cell.length_a   1.000
_cell.length_b   1.000
_cell.length_c   1.000
_cell.angle_alpha   90.00
_cell.angle_beta   90.00
_cell.angle_gamma   90.00
#
_symmetry.space_group_name_H-M   'P 1'
#
loop_
_entity.id
_entity.type
_entity.pdbx_description
1 polymer ?
#
loop_
_entity_poly.entity_id
_entity_poly.type
_entity_poly.pdbx_seq_one_letter_code
_entity_poly.pdbx_strand_id
1 'polypeptide(L)'
;MGREPEGVRKYGRVQVCRTLLPPPLFLAPRCRVIVTHIFRREYSVTNGTIGILKASKAEIVVTVKGRNIHLHRIPHRNDKELWWQFPLGPAEATTIHIVQGKTFDGVVLVTGFSVPHNGAFNAAFFSIQQ
;
A
#
# COMPACT_ATOMS: atom_id res chain seq x y z
N MET A 1 -52.14 -4.13 -19.73
CA MET A 1 -51.85 -2.97 -18.86
C MET A 1 -51.19 -3.55 -17.61
N GLY A 2 -49.87 -3.69 -17.51
CA GLY A 2 -48.85 -2.64 -17.28
C GLY A 2 -48.44 -2.73 -15.80
N ARG A 3 -47.19 -2.74 -15.33
CA ARG A 3 -45.83 -2.61 -15.86
C ARG A 3 -44.90 -3.40 -14.90
N GLU A 4 -43.82 -3.98 -15.40
CA GLU A 4 -42.54 -4.17 -14.66
C GLU A 4 -41.60 -3.01 -15.07
N PRO A 5 -40.38 -2.80 -14.51
CA PRO A 5 -39.76 -3.27 -13.26
C PRO A 5 -39.04 -2.13 -12.48
N GLU A 6 -38.74 -2.25 -11.18
CA GLU A 6 -37.66 -1.43 -10.58
C GLU A 6 -36.86 -2.17 -9.48
N GLY A 7 -35.62 -2.49 -9.83
CA GLY A 7 -34.50 -1.88 -9.13
C GLY A 7 -34.11 -2.46 -7.78
N VAL A 8 -33.28 -3.51 -7.83
CA VAL A 8 -32.38 -3.93 -6.76
C VAL A 8 -31.64 -2.72 -6.14
N ARG A 9 -31.83 -2.48 -4.84
CA ARG A 9 -30.80 -1.84 -4.00
C ARG A 9 -30.66 -2.59 -2.69
N LYS A 10 -29.97 -3.73 -2.74
CA LYS A 10 -29.28 -4.25 -1.56
C LYS A 10 -28.16 -3.26 -1.24
N TYR A 11 -28.41 -2.32 -0.33
CA TYR A 11 -27.33 -1.62 0.35
C TYR A 11 -26.60 -2.65 1.20
N GLY A 12 -25.64 -3.34 0.60
CA GLY A 12 -24.66 -4.11 1.32
C GLY A 12 -23.98 -3.17 2.28
N ARG A 13 -24.31 -3.28 3.58
CA ARG A 13 -23.41 -2.83 4.63
C ARG A 13 -22.07 -3.45 4.30
N VAL A 14 -21.10 -2.63 3.92
CA VAL A 14 -19.70 -3.03 3.99
C VAL A 14 -19.46 -3.27 5.46
N GLN A 15 -19.59 -4.53 5.86
CA GLN A 15 -19.23 -4.98 7.18
C GLN A 15 -17.73 -4.75 7.26
N VAL A 16 -17.35 -3.65 7.91
CA VAL A 16 -15.96 -3.41 8.32
C VAL A 16 -15.66 -4.56 9.27
N CYS A 17 -15.09 -5.63 8.73
CA CYS A 17 -14.56 -6.73 9.52
C CYS A 17 -13.69 -6.09 10.61
N ARG A 18 -13.99 -6.38 11.88
CA ARG A 18 -13.09 -6.03 12.99
C ARG A 18 -11.69 -6.47 12.56
N THR A 19 -10.85 -5.49 12.27
CA THR A 19 -9.54 -5.71 11.66
C THR A 19 -8.72 -6.47 12.68
N LEU A 20 -8.47 -7.76 12.42
CA LEU A 20 -7.49 -8.52 13.19
C LEU A 20 -6.17 -7.76 13.10
N LEU A 21 -5.64 -7.35 14.26
CA LEU A 21 -4.34 -6.72 14.38
C LEU A 21 -3.30 -7.79 14.73
N PRO A 22 -2.14 -7.85 14.03
CA PRO A 22 -1.85 -7.15 12.79
C PRO A 22 -2.69 -7.69 11.61
N PRO A 23 -3.07 -6.84 10.63
CA PRO A 23 -3.65 -7.33 9.40
C PRO A 23 -2.65 -8.30 8.74
N PRO A 24 -3.12 -9.45 8.24
CA PRO A 24 -2.23 -10.44 7.66
C PRO A 24 -1.56 -9.86 6.41
N LEU A 25 -0.24 -9.95 6.36
CA LEU A 25 0.57 -9.51 5.22
C LEU A 25 0.89 -10.73 4.36
N PHE A 26 0.16 -10.87 3.25
CA PHE A 26 0.39 -11.94 2.27
C PHE A 26 1.27 -11.41 1.15
N LEU A 27 2.49 -11.92 1.05
CA LEU A 27 3.44 -11.55 0.00
C LEU A 27 4.00 -12.81 -0.65
N ALA A 28 4.05 -12.81 -1.98
CA ALA A 28 4.69 -13.87 -2.75
C ALA A 28 6.16 -13.51 -3.02
N PRO A 29 7.08 -14.48 -3.03
CA PRO A 29 8.44 -14.22 -3.50
C PRO A 29 8.43 -13.55 -4.88
N ARG A 30 9.37 -12.63 -5.10
CA ARG A 30 9.52 -11.82 -6.31
C ARG A 30 8.44 -10.76 -6.56
N CYS A 31 7.47 -10.58 -5.66
CA CYS A 31 6.51 -9.49 -5.80
C CYS A 31 7.16 -8.11 -5.58
N ARG A 32 6.57 -7.07 -6.19
CA ARG A 32 6.94 -5.68 -5.91
C ARG A 32 6.34 -5.25 -4.59
N VAL A 33 7.18 -4.65 -3.74
CA VAL A 33 6.79 -4.16 -2.42
C VAL A 33 7.21 -2.72 -2.23
N ILE A 34 6.43 -1.98 -1.43
CA ILE A 34 6.71 -0.61 -1.02
C ILE A 34 7.11 -0.61 0.44
N VAL A 35 8.24 0.01 0.75
CA VAL A 35 8.70 0.19 2.13
C VAL A 35 7.87 1.28 2.79
N THR A 36 7.32 1.02 3.97
CA THR A 36 6.41 1.95 4.68
C THR A 36 7.06 2.67 5.85
N HIS A 37 8.36 2.47 6.06
CA HIS A 37 9.12 3.05 7.17
C HIS A 37 10.47 3.61 6.69
N ILE A 38 10.99 4.61 7.39
CA ILE A 38 12.30 5.21 7.08
C ILE A 38 13.39 4.46 7.85
N PHE A 39 14.40 3.97 7.14
CA PHE A 39 15.56 3.31 7.76
C PHE A 39 16.77 4.25 7.74
N ARG A 40 17.01 4.94 8.86
CA ARG A 40 18.06 5.98 8.97
C ARG A 40 19.50 5.49 8.76
N ARG A 41 19.77 4.19 8.84
CA ARG A 41 21.13 3.61 8.77
C ARG A 41 21.47 2.99 7.41
N GLU A 42 20.49 2.76 6.55
CA GLU A 42 20.68 2.15 5.24
C GLU A 42 20.48 3.24 4.17
N TYR A 43 21.60 3.70 3.61
CA TYR A 43 21.81 4.93 2.82
C TYR A 43 20.91 5.22 1.59
N SER A 44 19.70 4.68 1.48
CA SER A 44 18.74 5.03 0.42
C SER A 44 17.32 4.52 0.64
N VAL A 45 16.99 3.88 1.78
CA VAL A 45 15.64 3.33 2.00
C VAL A 45 14.79 4.28 2.81
N THR A 46 13.95 5.00 2.11
CA THR A 46 12.94 5.88 2.69
C THR A 46 11.55 5.25 2.57
N ASN A 47 10.59 5.80 3.31
CA ASN A 47 9.18 5.47 3.11
C ASN A 47 8.78 5.81 1.66
N GLY A 48 8.20 4.85 0.96
CA GLY A 48 7.88 4.94 -0.47
C GLY A 48 8.85 4.20 -1.38
N THR A 49 10.01 3.76 -0.88
CA THR A 49 10.97 3.00 -1.68
C THR A 49 10.36 1.71 -2.21
N ILE A 50 10.43 1.50 -3.53
CA ILE A 50 9.98 0.27 -4.18
C ILE A 50 11.15 -0.71 -4.29
N GLY A 51 10.87 -1.97 -3.99
CA GLY A 51 11.82 -3.07 -4.15
C GLY A 51 11.16 -4.39 -4.55
N ILE A 52 11.99 -5.40 -4.78
CA ILE A 52 11.56 -6.76 -5.11
C ILE A 52 11.78 -7.66 -3.90
N LEU A 53 10.75 -8.36 -3.47
CA LEU A 53 10.84 -9.30 -2.35
C LEU A 53 11.63 -10.55 -2.74
N LYS A 54 12.68 -10.89 -1.99
CA LYS A 54 13.48 -12.12 -2.13
C LYS A 54 13.21 -13.16 -1.02
N ALA A 55 12.09 -13.01 -0.31
CA ALA A 55 11.72 -13.75 0.91
C ALA A 55 12.42 -15.11 1.09
N SER A 56 13.19 -15.21 2.17
CA SER A 56 13.72 -16.46 2.71
C SER A 56 12.75 -17.00 3.76
N LYS A 57 12.80 -18.31 4.05
CA LYS A 57 11.94 -18.95 5.07
C LYS A 57 12.05 -18.31 6.47
N ALA A 58 13.19 -17.69 6.78
CA ALA A 58 13.46 -17.06 8.08
C ALA A 58 13.56 -15.53 8.02
N GLU A 59 13.76 -14.95 6.84
CA GLU A 59 14.09 -13.53 6.69
C GLU A 59 13.37 -12.88 5.52
N ILE A 60 12.86 -11.68 5.74
CA ILE A 60 12.29 -10.85 4.68
C ILE A 60 13.41 -9.96 4.14
N VAL A 61 13.92 -10.34 2.97
CA VAL A 61 14.93 -9.59 2.23
C VAL A 61 14.27 -8.89 1.05
N VAL A 62 14.54 -7.61 0.88
CA VAL A 62 14.07 -6.81 -0.26
C VAL A 62 15.26 -6.32 -1.06
N THR A 63 15.20 -6.47 -2.38
CA THR A 63 16.20 -5.88 -3.28
C THR A 63 15.75 -4.51 -3.74
N VAL A 64 16.52 -3.48 -3.41
CA VAL A 64 16.31 -2.08 -3.82
C VAL A 64 17.55 -1.62 -4.58
N LYS A 65 17.39 -1.15 -5.82
CA LYS A 65 18.49 -0.64 -6.66
C LYS A 65 19.73 -1.57 -6.67
N GLY A 66 19.50 -2.89 -6.74
CA GLY A 66 20.55 -3.92 -6.75
C GLY A 66 21.13 -4.30 -5.38
N ARG A 67 20.73 -3.64 -4.29
CA ARG A 67 21.18 -3.95 -2.92
C ARG A 67 20.15 -4.79 -2.20
N ASN A 68 20.61 -5.78 -1.42
CA ASN A 68 19.73 -6.59 -0.57
C ASN A 68 19.61 -5.94 0.80
N ILE A 69 18.38 -5.90 1.31
CA ILE A 69 18.02 -5.18 2.53
C ILE A 69 17.25 -6.13 3.42
N HIS A 70 17.77 -6.36 4.62
CA HIS A 70 17.18 -7.27 5.59
C HIS A 70 16.20 -6.49 6.43
N LEU A 71 14.91 -6.84 6.32
CA LEU A 71 13.86 -6.16 7.05
C LEU A 71 13.45 -6.98 8.26
N HIS A 72 13.32 -6.28 9.38
CA HIS A 72 12.77 -6.82 10.61
C HIS A 72 11.38 -6.24 10.86
N ARG A 73 10.59 -6.94 11.68
CA ARG A 73 9.30 -6.41 12.14
C ARG A 73 9.55 -5.17 12.99
N ILE A 74 8.72 -4.16 12.81
CA ILE A 74 8.73 -2.93 13.60
C ILE A 74 7.44 -2.82 14.43
N PRO A 75 7.48 -2.09 15.56
CA PRO A 75 6.28 -1.86 16.35
C PRO A 75 5.38 -0.82 15.65
N HIS A 76 4.11 -1.15 15.53
CA HIS A 76 3.03 -0.25 15.14
C HIS A 76 2.09 -0.07 16.32
N ARG A 77 1.63 1.17 16.52
CA ARG A 77 0.79 1.52 17.65
C ARG A 77 -0.41 2.32 17.17
N ASN A 78 -1.59 1.97 17.66
CA ASN A 78 -2.75 2.86 17.68
C ASN A 78 -3.05 3.22 19.15
N ASP A 79 -4.10 4.02 19.39
CA ASP A 79 -4.45 4.47 20.75
C ASP A 79 -4.77 3.33 21.73
N LYS A 80 -5.04 2.12 21.23
CA LYS A 80 -5.54 0.98 22.01
C LYS A 80 -4.59 -0.22 22.04
N GLU A 81 -3.76 -0.40 21.02
CA GLU A 81 -3.03 -1.64 20.76
C GLU A 81 -1.65 -1.38 20.15
N LEU A 82 -0.72 -2.27 20.49
CA LEU A 82 0.63 -2.35 19.93
C LEU A 82 0.77 -3.70 19.22
N TRP A 83 1.26 -3.69 17.99
CA TRP A 83 1.55 -4.93 17.24
C TRP A 83 2.86 -4.82 16.47
N TRP A 84 3.41 -5.97 16.07
CA TRP A 84 4.66 -6.06 15.32
C TRP A 84 4.39 -6.56 13.91
N GLN A 85 4.82 -5.80 12.89
CA GLN A 85 4.64 -6.16 11.49
C GLN A 85 5.84 -5.72 10.65
N PHE A 86 6.08 -6.39 9.52
CA PHE A 86 7.07 -5.92 8.55
C PHE A 86 6.63 -4.58 7.96
N PRO A 87 7.54 -3.60 7.81
CA PRO A 87 7.23 -2.29 7.24
C PRO A 87 7.17 -2.34 5.70
N LEU A 88 6.28 -3.19 5.19
CA LEU A 88 6.08 -3.44 3.78
C LEU A 88 4.59 -3.43 3.45
N GLY A 89 4.29 -3.02 2.22
CA GLY A 89 3.01 -3.25 1.56
C GLY A 89 3.19 -3.74 0.13
N PRO A 90 2.13 -4.29 -0.49
CA PRO A 90 2.13 -4.56 -1.94
C PRO A 90 2.28 -3.25 -2.72
N ALA A 91 3.02 -3.27 -3.83
CA ALA A 91 3.32 -2.07 -4.64
C ALA A 91 2.82 -2.12 -6.08
N GLU A 92 2.13 -3.18 -6.51
CA GLU A 92 1.60 -3.27 -7.88
C GLU A 92 0.43 -2.32 -8.11
N ALA A 93 -0.42 -2.14 -7.09
CA ALA A 93 -1.49 -1.17 -7.07
C ALA A 93 -1.69 -0.68 -5.64
N THR A 94 -1.90 0.63 -5.49
CA THR A 94 -2.13 1.26 -4.18
C THR A 94 -3.01 2.49 -4.37
N THR A 95 -3.62 2.97 -3.30
CA THR A 95 -4.55 4.11 -3.36
C THR A 95 -3.79 5.43 -3.22
N ILE A 96 -4.35 6.49 -3.80
CA ILE A 96 -3.79 7.86 -3.74
C ILE A 96 -3.55 8.28 -2.27
N HIS A 97 -4.48 7.95 -1.37
CA HIS A 97 -4.34 8.22 0.06
C HIS A 97 -3.10 7.58 0.70
N ILE A 98 -2.69 6.38 0.25
CA ILE A 98 -1.52 5.68 0.81
C ILE A 98 -0.20 6.26 0.25
N VAL A 99 -0.23 6.82 -0.96
CA VAL A 99 0.97 7.34 -1.64
C VAL A 99 1.18 8.83 -1.46
N GLN A 100 0.23 9.53 -0.85
CA GLN A 100 0.33 10.96 -0.59
C GLN A 100 1.62 11.29 0.20
N GLY A 101 2.38 12.28 -0.30
CA GLY A 101 3.64 12.70 0.30
C GLY A 101 4.85 11.80 -0.01
N LYS A 102 4.70 10.87 -0.97
CA LYS A 102 5.80 10.01 -1.48
C LYS A 102 6.10 10.33 -2.93
N THR A 103 7.33 10.07 -3.34
CA THR A 103 7.81 10.25 -4.71
C THR A 103 8.09 8.91 -5.38
N PHE A 104 7.81 8.81 -6.69
CA PHE A 104 7.98 7.60 -7.46
C PHE A 104 8.57 7.90 -8.84
N ASP A 105 9.50 7.06 -9.29
CA ASP A 105 10.15 7.21 -10.60
C ASP A 105 9.16 7.07 -11.79
N GLY A 106 8.04 6.37 -11.59
CA GLY A 106 7.00 6.23 -12.59
C GLY A 106 5.67 5.76 -11.99
N VAL A 107 4.57 6.37 -12.41
CA VAL A 107 3.22 6.09 -11.91
C VAL A 107 2.26 5.92 -13.08
N VAL A 108 1.41 4.90 -13.00
CA VAL A 108 0.24 4.76 -13.88
C VAL A 108 -0.99 5.06 -13.04
N LEU A 109 -1.70 6.15 -13.36
CA LEU A 109 -2.93 6.51 -12.69
C LEU A 109 -4.10 5.76 -13.33
N VAL A 110 -4.77 4.91 -12.56
CA VAL A 110 -6.00 4.23 -12.99
C VAL A 110 -7.19 4.97 -12.39
N THR A 111 -7.96 5.66 -13.22
CA THR A 111 -9.21 6.32 -12.83
C THR A 111 -10.40 5.45 -13.24
N GLY A 112 -11.37 5.27 -12.35
CA GLY A 112 -12.67 4.71 -12.73
C GLY A 112 -13.47 5.67 -13.63
N PHE A 113 -14.69 5.27 -14.01
CA PHE A 113 -15.59 6.07 -14.86
C PHE A 113 -15.99 7.43 -14.27
N SER A 114 -15.73 7.66 -12.98
CA SER A 114 -15.97 8.93 -12.28
C SER A 114 -14.65 9.58 -11.90
N VAL A 115 -14.47 10.85 -12.30
CA VAL A 115 -13.29 11.66 -12.00
C VAL A 115 -13.11 11.78 -10.47
N PRO A 116 -11.91 11.52 -9.93
CA PRO A 116 -11.65 11.65 -8.50
C PRO A 116 -11.91 13.09 -8.02
N HIS A 117 -12.36 13.25 -6.77
CA HIS A 117 -12.53 14.57 -6.13
C HIS A 117 -11.30 15.47 -6.32
N ASN A 118 -11.50 16.79 -6.47
CA ASN A 118 -10.57 17.82 -6.95
C ASN A 118 -9.14 17.88 -6.37
N GLY A 119 -8.78 17.06 -5.37
CA GLY A 119 -7.41 16.93 -4.83
C GLY A 119 -6.65 15.66 -5.21
N ALA A 120 -7.33 14.57 -5.59
CA ALA A 120 -6.69 13.27 -5.84
C ALA A 120 -5.81 13.29 -7.11
N PHE A 121 -6.25 14.00 -8.15
CA PHE A 121 -5.48 14.18 -9.38
C PHE A 121 -4.18 14.96 -9.12
N ASN A 122 -4.26 16.04 -8.34
CA ASN A 122 -3.09 16.84 -7.98
C ASN A 122 -2.10 16.06 -7.12
N ALA A 123 -2.58 15.30 -6.12
CA ALA A 123 -1.72 14.46 -5.29
C ALA A 123 -0.96 13.42 -6.12
N ALA A 124 -1.60 12.81 -7.12
CA ALA A 124 -0.93 11.87 -8.03
C ALA A 124 0.15 12.55 -8.89
N PHE A 125 -0.10 13.77 -9.38
CA PHE A 125 0.89 14.53 -10.17
C PHE A 125 2.08 15.03 -9.35
N PHE A 126 1.86 15.53 -8.14
CA PHE A 126 2.95 15.98 -7.26
C PHE A 126 3.87 14.83 -6.82
N SER A 127 3.34 13.61 -6.74
CA SER A 127 4.16 12.40 -6.48
C SER A 127 5.12 12.02 -7.62
N ILE A 128 5.03 12.66 -8.79
CA ILE A 128 5.86 12.37 -9.98
C ILE A 128 6.93 13.45 -10.22
N GLN A 129 6.77 14.67 -9.69
CA GLN A 129 7.49 15.88 -10.15
C GLN A 129 8.55 16.43 -9.17
N GLN A 130 8.92 15.72 -8.09
CA GLN A 130 10.00 16.12 -7.17
C GLN A 130 11.19 15.18 -7.25
#